data_AF-A0A318AJF6-F1
#
_entry.id   AF-A0A318AJF6-F1
#
_cell.length_a   1.000
_cell.length_b   1.000
_cell.length_c   1.000
_cell.angle_alpha   90.00
_cell.angle_beta   90.00
_cell.angle_gamma   90.00
#
_symmetry.space_group_name_H-M   'P 1'
#
loop_
_entity.id
_entity.type
_entity.pdbx_description
1 polymer ?
#
loop_
_entity_poly.entity_id
_entity_poly.type
_entity_poly.pdbx_seq_one_letter_code
_entity_poly.pdbx_strand_id
1 'polypeptide(L)'
;MAVQSIRNVVESAIQRASSATGVDFTFLMGTAKRESGYNPAAKARTSSASGLFQFVDQTWLATLKKHGSKYGYARYADLIQQGSDGKYRVAGDEARKAVLGLKLDPHAASLMAGELASDHASYLRGRVGRSPTSGELYAAHFLGPQGSARLIEAANNNPGASAASMFPEAAAANRSIFYREGRAATVSEVYANLTKTAGGGGAVAAPAARESQADDGEGFLQYATGRRMDRIQQQQAVVDLVLRGSQGFDGAFGAGKSEGSSTSRVANSLFSAEMLRMLSDANAGSGGKAR
;
A
#
# COMPACT_ATOMS: atom_id res chain seq x y z
N MET A 1 5.73 0.84 -24.28
CA MET A 1 4.76 1.91 -23.94
C MET A 1 4.18 1.74 -22.53
N ALA A 2 3.45 0.65 -22.20
CA ALA A 2 2.84 0.47 -20.87
C ALA A 2 3.83 0.42 -19.68
N VAL A 3 4.99 -0.24 -19.83
CA VAL A 3 6.02 -0.32 -18.77
C VAL A 3 6.66 1.04 -18.46
N GLN A 4 6.86 1.88 -19.48
CA GLN A 4 7.37 3.24 -19.29
C GLN A 4 6.37 4.13 -18.54
N SER A 5 5.08 3.97 -18.84
CA SER A 5 3.99 4.67 -18.14
C SER A 5 3.93 4.31 -16.65
N ILE A 6 4.07 3.02 -16.30
CA ILE A 6 4.07 2.58 -14.90
C ILE A 6 5.26 3.14 -14.13
N ARG A 7 6.46 3.15 -14.72
CA ARG A 7 7.64 3.76 -14.07
C ARG A 7 7.44 5.24 -13.81
N ASN A 8 6.89 6.00 -14.76
CA ASN A 8 6.61 7.42 -14.58
C ASN A 8 5.61 7.67 -13.45
N VAL A 9 4.57 6.83 -13.33
CA VAL A 9 3.59 6.90 -12.21
C VAL A 9 4.26 6.63 -10.87
N VAL A 10 5.12 5.60 -10.80
CA VAL A 10 5.87 5.24 -9.59
C VAL A 10 6.82 6.36 -9.17
N GLU A 11 7.63 6.88 -10.09
CA GLU A 11 8.56 7.98 -9.83
C GLU A 11 7.82 9.22 -9.33
N SER A 12 6.72 9.59 -9.99
CA SER A 12 5.90 10.73 -9.56
C SER A 12 5.27 10.53 -8.18
N ALA A 13 4.83 9.30 -7.87
CA ALA A 13 4.27 8.97 -6.56
C ALA A 13 5.34 9.05 -5.46
N ILE A 14 6.55 8.56 -5.74
CA ILE A 14 7.69 8.64 -4.82
C ILE A 14 8.15 10.09 -4.63
N GLN A 15 8.20 10.91 -5.69
CA GLN A 15 8.56 12.32 -5.60
C GLN A 15 7.59 13.10 -4.69
N ARG A 16 6.28 12.87 -4.86
CA ARG A 16 5.26 13.47 -3.99
C ARG A 16 5.41 13.02 -2.54
N ALA A 17 5.61 11.72 -2.32
CA ALA A 17 5.79 11.18 -0.97
C ALA A 17 7.04 11.74 -0.28
N SER A 18 8.16 11.84 -1.01
CA SER A 18 9.39 12.47 -0.52
C SER A 18 9.12 13.90 -0.07
N SER A 19 8.47 14.70 -0.92
CA SER A 19 8.13 16.10 -0.61
C SER A 19 7.19 16.21 0.59
N ALA A 20 6.20 15.33 0.71
CA ALA A 20 5.15 15.38 1.74
C ALA A 20 5.57 14.81 3.10
N THR A 21 6.60 13.96 3.15
CA THR A 21 7.07 13.29 4.38
C THR A 21 8.43 13.81 4.83
N GLY A 22 9.17 14.49 3.95
CA GLY A 22 10.54 14.95 4.19
C GLY A 22 11.60 13.86 4.05
N VAL A 23 11.21 12.63 3.71
CA VAL A 23 12.16 11.53 3.46
C VAL A 23 12.79 11.70 2.08
N ASP A 24 14.09 11.43 1.98
CA ASP A 24 14.85 11.58 0.74
C ASP A 24 14.28 10.74 -0.43
N PHE A 25 14.18 11.37 -1.60
CA PHE A 25 13.65 10.74 -2.81
C PHE A 25 14.50 9.54 -3.24
N THR A 26 15.83 9.66 -3.18
CA THR A 26 16.75 8.61 -3.60
C THR A 26 16.62 7.38 -2.69
N PHE A 27 16.45 7.60 -1.39
CA PHE A 27 16.16 6.53 -0.44
C PHE A 27 14.87 5.78 -0.77
N LEU A 28 13.77 6.50 -1.02
CA LEU A 28 12.49 5.86 -1.36
C LEU A 28 12.56 5.12 -2.70
N MET A 29 13.21 5.69 -3.71
CA MET A 29 13.47 5.01 -5.00
C MET A 29 14.32 3.75 -4.81
N GLY A 30 15.40 3.84 -4.04
CA GLY A 30 16.27 2.70 -3.73
C GLY A 30 15.52 1.58 -3.01
N THR A 31 14.66 1.94 -2.06
CA THR A 31 13.81 0.99 -1.34
C THR A 31 12.81 0.33 -2.29
N ALA A 32 12.06 1.09 -3.08
CA ALA A 32 11.10 0.55 -4.06
C ALA A 32 11.76 -0.38 -5.08
N LYS A 33 12.97 -0.03 -5.55
CA LYS A 33 13.76 -0.89 -6.45
C LYS A 33 14.08 -2.23 -5.81
N ARG A 34 14.51 -2.21 -4.54
CA ARG A 34 14.93 -3.40 -3.81
C ARG A 34 13.76 -4.30 -3.45
N GLU A 35 12.65 -3.70 -3.00
CA GLU A 35 11.50 -4.45 -2.50
C GLU A 35 10.67 -5.07 -3.64
N SER A 36 10.49 -4.35 -4.75
CA SER A 36 9.58 -4.79 -5.82
C SER A 36 10.11 -4.65 -7.24
N GLY A 37 11.30 -4.09 -7.43
CA GLY A 37 11.78 -3.73 -8.76
C GLY A 37 10.90 -2.67 -9.44
N TYR A 38 10.30 -1.77 -8.64
CA TYR A 38 9.30 -0.78 -9.08
C TYR A 38 7.96 -1.35 -9.54
N ASN A 39 7.63 -2.60 -9.17
CA ASN A 39 6.35 -3.22 -9.52
C ASN A 39 5.30 -3.00 -8.39
N PRO A 40 4.30 -2.13 -8.57
CA PRO A 40 3.27 -1.89 -7.56
C PRO A 40 2.32 -3.08 -7.36
N ALA A 41 2.32 -4.06 -8.27
CA ALA A 41 1.53 -5.29 -8.14
C ALA A 41 2.34 -6.46 -7.54
N ALA A 42 3.58 -6.22 -7.09
CA ALA A 42 4.41 -7.27 -6.50
C ALA A 42 3.73 -7.90 -5.27
N LYS A 43 3.89 -9.22 -5.15
CA LYS A 43 3.37 -10.02 -4.02
C LYS A 43 4.40 -11.07 -3.65
N ALA A 44 4.74 -11.14 -2.37
CA ALA A 44 5.57 -12.20 -1.85
C ALA A 44 4.79 -13.53 -1.85
N ARG A 45 5.50 -14.65 -2.08
CA ARG A 45 4.89 -15.99 -2.08
C ARG A 45 4.72 -16.56 -0.67
N THR A 46 5.51 -16.08 0.29
CA THR A 46 5.66 -16.68 1.63
C THR A 46 5.15 -15.78 2.75
N SER A 47 4.63 -14.59 2.43
CA SER A 47 4.14 -13.63 3.43
C SER A 47 3.04 -12.74 2.85
N SER A 48 2.44 -11.91 3.70
CA SER A 48 1.45 -10.90 3.27
C SER A 48 2.09 -9.67 2.62
N ALA A 49 3.41 -9.65 2.45
CA ALA A 49 4.14 -8.55 1.85
C ALA A 49 3.71 -8.34 0.40
N SER A 50 3.27 -7.12 0.07
CA SER A 50 2.81 -6.77 -1.28
C SER A 50 2.98 -5.29 -1.57
N GLY A 51 2.96 -4.94 -2.85
CA GLY A 51 3.03 -3.57 -3.31
C GLY A 51 4.45 -3.08 -3.56
N LEU A 52 4.55 -1.80 -3.92
CA LEU A 52 5.79 -1.15 -4.32
C LEU A 52 6.90 -1.24 -3.24
N PHE A 53 6.50 -1.24 -1.97
CA PHE A 53 7.38 -1.30 -0.79
C PHE A 53 7.20 -2.57 0.06
N GLN A 54 6.56 -3.61 -0.51
CA GLN A 54 6.40 -4.92 0.15
C GLN A 54 5.85 -4.86 1.59
N PHE A 55 4.86 -4.01 1.84
CA PHE A 55 4.24 -3.89 3.16
C PHE A 55 3.55 -5.20 3.59
N VAL A 56 3.93 -5.71 4.76
CA VAL A 56 3.16 -6.75 5.46
C VAL A 56 1.91 -6.16 6.10
N ASP A 57 0.85 -6.97 6.23
CA ASP A 57 -0.49 -6.52 6.66
C ASP A 57 -0.47 -5.71 7.96
N GLN A 58 0.20 -6.18 9.01
CA GLN A 58 0.19 -5.48 10.31
C GLN A 58 0.88 -4.12 10.24
N THR A 59 2.05 -4.04 9.60
CA THR A 59 2.76 -2.78 9.43
C THR A 59 1.93 -1.81 8.59
N TRP A 60 1.32 -2.28 7.50
CA TRP A 60 0.44 -1.45 6.68
C TRP A 60 -0.72 -0.86 7.49
N LEU A 61 -1.42 -1.70 8.25
CA LEU A 61 -2.57 -1.26 9.03
C LEU A 61 -2.15 -0.27 10.13
N ALA A 62 -1.03 -0.51 10.81
CA ALA A 62 -0.49 0.39 11.82
C ALA A 62 -0.13 1.76 11.22
N THR A 63 0.62 1.77 10.11
CA THR A 63 1.06 3.00 9.44
C THR A 63 -0.14 3.78 8.88
N LEU A 64 -1.08 3.10 8.21
CA LEU A 64 -2.26 3.74 7.65
C LEU A 64 -3.20 4.26 8.74
N LYS A 65 -3.36 3.53 9.86
CA LYS A 65 -4.14 4.03 11.01
C LYS A 65 -3.55 5.32 11.56
N LYS A 66 -2.22 5.37 11.70
CA LYS A 66 -1.51 6.50 12.31
C LYS A 66 -1.46 7.73 11.39
N HIS A 67 -1.21 7.53 10.10
CA HIS A 67 -0.86 8.63 9.18
C HIS A 67 -1.82 8.84 8.02
N GLY A 68 -2.72 7.89 7.76
CA GLY A 68 -3.59 7.91 6.59
C GLY A 68 -4.48 9.16 6.49
N SER A 69 -4.94 9.69 7.62
CA SER A 69 -5.77 10.89 7.67
C SER A 69 -5.08 12.13 7.09
N LYS A 70 -3.77 12.28 7.30
CA LYS A 70 -2.94 13.40 6.78
C LYS A 70 -2.98 13.51 5.25
N TYR A 71 -3.29 12.41 4.57
CA TYR A 71 -3.20 12.30 3.11
C TYR A 71 -4.54 11.95 2.44
N GLY A 72 -5.66 12.17 3.12
CA GLY A 72 -6.99 11.90 2.56
C GLY A 72 -7.44 10.44 2.62
N TYR A 73 -6.74 9.59 3.37
CA TYR A 73 -7.13 8.19 3.62
C TYR A 73 -7.85 8.02 4.97
N ALA A 74 -8.37 9.09 5.59
CA ALA A 74 -9.05 9.07 6.88
C ALA A 74 -10.12 7.96 6.96
N ARG A 75 -11.01 7.89 5.95
CA ARG A 75 -12.06 6.85 5.89
C ARG A 75 -11.53 5.42 5.93
N TYR A 76 -10.31 5.16 5.46
CA TYR A 76 -9.69 3.84 5.52
C TYR A 76 -9.01 3.63 6.87
N ALA A 77 -8.36 4.65 7.41
CA ALA A 77 -7.75 4.64 8.73
C ALA A 77 -8.79 4.41 9.85
N ASP A 78 -9.99 4.97 9.71
CA ASP A 78 -11.07 4.82 10.70
C ASP A 78 -11.62 3.40 10.78
N LEU A 79 -11.59 2.65 9.67
CA LEU A 79 -11.96 1.23 9.64
C LEU A 79 -10.96 0.33 10.38
N ILE A 80 -9.77 0.83 10.68
CA ILE A 80 -8.72 0.07 11.36
C ILE A 80 -8.87 0.27 12.87
N GLN A 81 -8.98 -0.84 13.58
CA GLN A 81 -9.07 -0.90 15.04
C GLN A 81 -7.83 -1.60 15.60
N GLN A 82 -7.30 -1.06 16.69
CA GLN A 82 -6.26 -1.74 17.47
C GLN A 82 -6.94 -2.51 18.60
N GLY A 83 -6.71 -3.83 18.64
CA GLY A 83 -7.20 -4.67 19.72
C GLY A 83 -6.41 -4.46 21.02
N SER A 84 -6.93 -4.99 22.12
CA SER A 84 -6.23 -5.02 23.42
C SER A 84 -4.91 -5.80 23.37
N ASP A 85 -4.76 -6.70 22.40
CA ASP A 85 -3.52 -7.43 22.11
C ASP A 85 -2.51 -6.62 21.28
N GLY A 86 -2.80 -5.34 21.02
CA GLY A 86 -1.95 -4.42 20.26
C GLY A 86 -1.98 -4.62 18.74
N LYS A 87 -2.68 -5.65 18.24
CA LYS A 87 -2.77 -5.95 16.79
C LYS A 87 -3.83 -5.11 16.11
N TYR A 88 -3.56 -4.74 14.86
CA TYR A 88 -4.48 -3.96 14.04
C TYR A 88 -5.36 -4.88 13.19
N ARG A 89 -6.66 -4.58 13.14
CA ARG A 89 -7.68 -5.35 12.42
C ARG A 89 -8.66 -4.42 11.71
N VAL A 90 -9.31 -4.94 10.68
CA VAL A 90 -10.42 -4.29 9.96
C VAL A 90 -11.59 -5.26 10.01
N ALA A 91 -12.76 -4.79 10.45
CA ALA A 91 -13.97 -5.60 10.51
C ALA A 91 -14.64 -5.67 9.13
N GLY A 92 -15.06 -6.87 8.72
CA GLY A 92 -15.70 -7.13 7.43
C GLY A 92 -14.69 -7.38 6.29
N ASP A 93 -14.99 -8.35 5.44
CA ASP A 93 -14.08 -8.82 4.39
C ASP A 93 -13.90 -7.79 3.27
N GLU A 94 -14.97 -7.11 2.87
CA GLU A 94 -14.95 -6.06 1.85
C GLU A 94 -14.13 -4.86 2.30
N ALA A 95 -14.33 -4.43 3.55
CA ALA A 95 -13.58 -3.33 4.16
C ALA A 95 -12.10 -3.70 4.28
N ARG A 96 -11.80 -4.91 4.76
CA ARG A 96 -10.42 -5.42 4.84
C ARG A 96 -9.75 -5.46 3.46
N LYS A 97 -10.45 -5.93 2.43
CA LYS A 97 -9.95 -5.95 1.05
C LYS A 97 -9.69 -4.55 0.52
N ALA A 98 -10.57 -3.59 0.80
CA ALA A 98 -10.41 -2.20 0.39
C ALA A 98 -9.18 -1.54 1.06
N VAL A 99 -9.02 -1.73 2.37
CA VAL A 99 -7.90 -1.18 3.15
C VAL A 99 -6.57 -1.79 2.72
N LEU A 100 -6.49 -3.12 2.56
CA LEU A 100 -5.25 -3.80 2.16
C LEU A 100 -4.94 -3.62 0.66
N GLY A 101 -5.95 -3.39 -0.17
CA GLY A 101 -5.78 -3.12 -1.60
C GLY A 101 -4.99 -1.85 -1.88
N LEU A 102 -5.03 -0.87 -0.97
CA LEU A 102 -4.23 0.35 -1.06
C LEU A 102 -2.71 0.10 -1.04
N LYS A 103 -2.24 -1.07 -0.56
CA LYS A 103 -0.83 -1.45 -0.70
C LYS A 103 -0.36 -1.48 -2.16
N LEU A 104 -1.29 -1.74 -3.09
CA LEU A 104 -1.01 -1.82 -4.53
C LEU A 104 -1.17 -0.48 -5.25
N ASP A 105 -1.65 0.56 -4.55
CA ASP A 105 -1.72 1.92 -5.08
C ASP A 105 -0.36 2.60 -4.87
N PRO A 106 0.36 2.99 -5.94
CA PRO A 106 1.68 3.60 -5.83
C PRO A 106 1.69 4.87 -4.96
N HIS A 107 0.64 5.68 -4.99
CA HIS A 107 0.57 6.92 -4.22
C HIS A 107 0.41 6.63 -2.73
N ALA A 108 -0.56 5.78 -2.38
CA ALA A 108 -0.80 5.42 -0.98
C ALA A 108 0.42 4.70 -0.39
N ALA A 109 0.98 3.74 -1.15
CA ALA A 109 2.14 2.98 -0.73
C ALA A 109 3.38 3.87 -0.53
N SER A 110 3.65 4.80 -1.44
CA SER A 110 4.79 5.73 -1.30
C SER A 110 4.64 6.67 -0.09
N LEU A 111 3.44 7.22 0.14
CA LEU A 111 3.20 8.10 1.30
C LEU A 111 3.38 7.35 2.62
N MET A 112 2.81 6.15 2.74
CA MET A 112 2.97 5.33 3.94
C MET A 112 4.41 4.85 4.12
N ALA A 113 5.13 4.56 3.04
CA ALA A 113 6.55 4.23 3.11
C ALA A 113 7.39 5.40 3.62
N GLY A 114 7.11 6.62 3.15
CA GLY A 114 7.75 7.84 3.64
C GLY A 114 7.47 8.10 5.13
N GLU A 115 6.22 7.95 5.57
CA GLU A 115 5.89 8.12 7.00
C GLU A 115 6.52 7.05 7.89
N LEU A 116 6.50 5.78 7.46
CA LEU A 116 7.15 4.69 8.19
C LEU A 116 8.67 4.93 8.30
N ALA A 117 9.30 5.38 7.21
CA ALA A 117 10.71 5.75 7.19
C ALA A 117 11.00 6.94 8.11
N SER A 118 10.15 7.97 8.13
CA SER A 118 10.28 9.12 9.03
C SER A 118 10.16 8.72 10.51
N ASP A 119 9.20 7.84 10.83
CA ASP A 119 9.02 7.26 12.17
C ASP A 119 10.27 6.48 12.61
N HIS A 120 10.81 5.62 11.73
CA HIS A 120 12.03 4.87 12.00
C HIS A 120 13.24 5.79 12.17
N ALA A 121 13.38 6.82 11.34
CA ALA A 121 14.47 7.77 11.42
C ALA A 121 14.46 8.52 12.76
N SER A 122 13.27 8.94 13.19
CA SER A 122 13.07 9.61 14.48
C SER A 122 13.41 8.69 15.66
N TYR A 123 12.96 7.44 15.62
CA TYR A 123 13.30 6.43 16.64
C TYR A 123 14.81 6.20 16.71
N LEU A 124 15.45 5.93 15.57
CA LEU A 124 16.89 5.66 15.52
C LEU A 124 17.68 6.86 16.03
N ARG A 125 17.34 8.08 15.62
CA ARG A 125 18.01 9.30 16.11
C ARG A 125 17.95 9.43 17.62
N GLY A 126 16.79 9.16 18.23
CA GLY A 126 16.65 9.19 19.69
C GLY A 126 17.45 8.11 20.41
N ARG A 127 17.73 6.98 19.74
CA ARG A 127 18.49 5.86 20.31
C ARG A 127 20.00 5.98 20.11
N VAL A 128 20.44 6.41 18.94
CA VAL A 128 21.85 6.40 18.53
C VAL A 128 22.53 7.77 18.64
N GLY A 129 21.77 8.84 18.93
CA GLY A 129 22.30 10.19 19.15
C GLY A 129 22.70 10.96 17.88
N ARG A 130 22.45 10.40 16.70
CA ARG A 130 22.68 11.05 15.40
C ARG A 130 21.61 10.64 14.39
N SER A 131 21.48 11.39 13.31
CA SER A 131 20.64 10.96 12.18
C SER A 131 21.13 9.61 11.64
N PRO A 132 20.22 8.64 11.37
CA PRO A 132 20.62 7.41 10.74
C PRO A 132 21.02 7.65 9.28
N THR A 133 21.86 6.78 8.75
CA THR A 133 22.14 6.69 7.31
C THR A 133 20.99 6.01 6.60
N SER A 134 20.89 6.19 5.28
CA SER A 134 19.94 5.45 4.43
C SER A 134 20.05 3.93 4.62
N GLY A 135 21.27 3.42 4.82
CA GLY A 135 21.52 2.00 5.08
C GLY A 135 20.95 1.52 6.42
N GLU A 136 21.15 2.30 7.48
CA GLU A 136 20.61 2.00 8.81
C GLU A 136 19.08 2.10 8.84
N LEU A 137 18.53 3.04 8.08
CA LEU A 137 17.09 3.18 7.90
C LEU A 137 16.51 1.99 7.12
N TYR A 138 17.24 1.50 6.11
CA TYR A 138 16.89 0.24 5.47
C TYR A 138 16.97 -0.94 6.45
N ALA A 139 18.01 -1.01 7.29
CA ALA A 139 18.12 -2.04 8.31
C ALA A 139 16.92 -2.02 9.27
N ALA A 140 16.35 -0.83 9.55
CA ALA A 140 15.11 -0.69 10.33
C ALA A 140 13.86 -1.20 9.60
N HIS A 141 13.81 -1.11 8.27
CA HIS A 141 12.75 -1.77 7.50
C HIS A 141 12.80 -3.29 7.67
N PHE A 142 13.99 -3.87 7.67
CA PHE A 142 14.21 -5.32 7.76
C PHE A 142 14.08 -5.90 9.18
N LEU A 143 14.72 -5.26 10.19
CA LEU A 143 14.77 -5.73 11.58
C LEU A 143 13.75 -5.05 12.50
N GLY A 144 13.00 -4.07 11.99
CA GLY A 144 12.29 -3.11 12.83
C GLY A 144 13.23 -2.04 13.41
N PRO A 145 12.68 -0.92 13.91
CA PRO A 145 13.49 0.20 14.39
C PRO A 145 14.28 -0.14 15.66
N GLN A 146 13.74 -0.96 16.56
CA GLN A 146 14.45 -1.46 17.75
C GLN A 146 15.62 -2.37 17.36
N GLY A 147 15.40 -3.30 16.43
CA GLY A 147 16.41 -4.25 15.96
C GLY A 147 17.56 -3.53 15.25
N SER A 148 17.25 -2.53 14.43
CA SER A 148 18.27 -1.70 13.78
C SER A 148 19.07 -0.87 14.79
N ALA A 149 18.43 -0.23 15.78
CA ALA A 149 19.16 0.47 16.85
C ALA A 149 20.14 -0.46 17.58
N ARG A 150 19.68 -1.66 17.97
CA ARG A 150 20.52 -2.67 18.60
C ARG A 150 21.68 -3.12 17.70
N LEU A 151 21.44 -3.27 16.40
CA LEU A 151 22.48 -3.62 15.43
C LEU A 151 23.55 -2.52 15.32
N ILE A 152 23.12 -1.25 15.27
CA ILE A 152 24.03 -0.09 15.21
C ILE A 152 24.88 0.00 16.48
N GLU A 153 24.25 -0.09 17.66
CA GLU A 153 24.94 -0.09 18.95
C GLU A 153 25.95 -1.24 19.03
N ALA A 154 25.55 -2.46 18.63
CA ALA A 154 26.43 -3.62 18.63
C ALA A 154 27.56 -3.52 17.61
N ALA A 155 27.35 -2.90 16.45
CA ALA A 155 28.40 -2.73 15.45
C ALA A 155 29.53 -1.82 15.96
N ASN A 156 29.18 -0.83 16.80
CA ASN A 156 30.16 0.05 17.44
C ASN A 156 30.87 -0.63 18.62
N ASN A 157 30.12 -1.37 19.44
CA ASN A 157 30.62 -1.85 20.73
C ASN A 157 31.19 -3.27 20.69
N ASN A 158 30.63 -4.14 19.85
CA ASN A 158 31.00 -5.56 19.76
C ASN A 158 30.82 -6.11 18.32
N PRO A 159 31.59 -5.60 17.34
CA PRO A 159 31.41 -5.96 15.93
C PRO A 159 31.65 -7.44 15.62
N GLY A 160 32.45 -8.14 16.45
CA GLY A 160 32.79 -9.56 16.28
C GLY A 160 31.74 -10.53 16.85
N ALA A 161 30.75 -10.05 17.59
CA ALA A 161 29.72 -10.92 18.17
C ALA A 161 28.88 -11.61 17.09
N SER A 162 28.32 -12.77 17.43
CA SER A 162 27.37 -13.50 16.57
C SER A 162 26.08 -12.71 16.42
N ALA A 163 25.77 -12.27 15.18
CA ALA A 163 24.50 -11.60 14.88
C ALA A 163 23.31 -12.57 15.02
N ALA A 164 23.51 -13.85 14.69
CA ALA A 164 22.48 -14.87 14.81
C ALA A 164 22.05 -15.09 16.27
N SER A 165 22.98 -14.99 17.21
CA SER A 165 22.69 -15.09 18.65
C SER A 165 21.97 -13.84 19.17
N MET A 166 22.20 -12.69 18.55
CA MET A 166 21.60 -11.42 18.95
C MET A 166 20.17 -11.23 18.39
N PHE A 167 19.92 -11.77 17.20
CA PHE A 167 18.64 -11.66 16.49
C PHE A 167 18.12 -13.04 16.06
N PRO A 168 17.77 -13.93 17.01
CA PRO A 168 17.49 -15.33 16.71
C PRO A 168 16.28 -15.53 15.77
N GLU A 169 15.22 -14.72 15.92
CA GLU A 169 14.04 -14.81 15.06
C GLU A 169 14.36 -14.36 13.62
N ALA A 170 15.08 -13.25 13.48
CA ALA A 170 15.50 -12.74 12.17
C ALA A 170 16.48 -13.71 11.49
N ALA A 171 17.37 -14.34 12.26
CA ALA A 171 18.31 -15.34 11.77
C ALA A 171 17.63 -16.63 11.32
N ALA A 172 16.60 -17.08 12.04
CA ALA A 172 15.80 -18.23 11.66
C ALA A 172 15.06 -17.98 10.33
N ALA A 173 14.46 -16.80 10.18
CA ALA A 173 13.72 -16.42 8.98
C ALA A 173 14.63 -16.09 7.76
N ASN A 174 15.86 -15.63 8.00
CA ASN A 174 16.73 -15.09 6.95
C ASN A 174 18.14 -15.67 7.02
N ARG A 175 18.25 -17.00 6.91
CA ARG A 175 19.52 -17.71 7.10
C ARG A 175 20.66 -17.20 6.21
N SER A 176 20.39 -16.80 4.97
CA SER A 176 21.41 -16.28 4.05
C SER A 176 22.02 -14.94 4.48
N ILE A 177 21.35 -14.18 5.34
CA ILE A 177 21.85 -12.91 5.88
C ILE A 177 22.68 -13.16 7.14
N PHE A 178 22.23 -14.08 8.00
CA PHE A 178 22.79 -14.33 9.33
C PHE A 178 23.80 -15.46 9.40
N TYR A 179 23.97 -16.24 8.32
CA TYR A 179 24.94 -17.32 8.23
C TYR A 179 25.72 -17.23 6.92
N ARG A 180 27.02 -17.47 6.99
CA ARG A 180 27.94 -17.51 5.84
C ARG A 180 28.80 -18.75 5.94
N GLU A 181 28.88 -19.54 4.88
CA GLU A 181 29.78 -20.70 4.80
C GLU A 181 29.65 -21.65 6.03
N GLY A 182 28.42 -21.85 6.51
CA GLY A 182 28.13 -22.71 7.65
C GLY A 182 28.36 -22.08 9.04
N ARG A 183 28.96 -20.89 9.15
CA ARG A 183 29.11 -20.16 10.43
C ARG A 183 28.09 -19.04 10.60
N ALA A 184 27.85 -18.62 11.83
CA ALA A 184 27.10 -17.40 12.10
C ALA A 184 27.88 -16.18 11.60
N ALA A 185 27.19 -15.26 10.93
CA ALA A 185 27.74 -13.96 10.54
C ALA A 185 27.93 -13.08 11.78
N THR A 186 28.97 -12.27 11.78
CA THR A 186 29.20 -11.30 12.84
C THR A 186 28.25 -10.11 12.72
N VAL A 187 28.13 -9.33 13.78
CA VAL A 187 27.37 -8.07 13.78
C VAL A 187 27.86 -7.14 12.67
N SER A 188 29.18 -6.95 12.54
CA SER A 188 29.75 -6.09 11.49
C SER A 188 29.44 -6.60 10.08
N GLU A 189 29.41 -7.91 9.87
CA GLU A 189 29.08 -8.51 8.58
C GLU A 189 27.62 -8.31 8.19
N VAL A 190 26.70 -8.45 9.15
CA VAL A 190 25.27 -8.21 8.93
C VAL A 190 25.01 -6.72 8.73
N TYR A 191 25.61 -5.86 9.56
CA TYR A 191 25.52 -4.41 9.40
C TYR A 191 26.03 -3.97 8.02
N ALA A 192 27.23 -4.40 7.61
CA ALA A 192 27.78 -4.09 6.30
C ALA A 192 26.86 -4.60 5.17
N ASN A 193 26.28 -5.79 5.29
CA ASN A 193 25.38 -6.34 4.28
C ASN A 193 24.10 -5.50 4.14
N LEU A 194 23.45 -5.16 5.26
CA LEU A 194 22.18 -4.43 5.24
C LEU A 194 22.36 -2.97 4.78
N THR A 195 23.54 -2.38 5.00
CA THR A 195 23.83 -0.98 4.66
C THR A 195 24.44 -0.79 3.26
N LYS A 196 24.92 -1.85 2.59
CA LYS A 196 25.71 -1.78 1.34
C LYS A 196 25.01 -1.13 0.14
N THR A 197 23.69 -1.04 0.11
CA THR A 197 22.95 -0.79 -1.15
C THR A 197 21.86 0.28 -1.06
N ALA A 198 21.72 0.99 0.08
CA ALA A 198 20.62 1.94 0.29
C ALA A 198 20.83 3.36 -0.31
N GLY A 199 21.71 3.53 -1.30
CA GLY A 199 22.06 4.86 -1.84
C GLY A 199 23.07 5.58 -0.95
N GLY A 200 24.05 6.22 -1.57
CA GLY A 200 25.31 6.63 -0.93
C GLY A 200 25.12 7.50 0.31
N GLY A 201 25.74 7.07 1.42
CA GLY A 201 26.39 7.84 2.50
C GLY A 201 25.67 9.03 3.18
N GLY A 202 24.53 9.49 2.69
CA GLY A 202 23.83 10.66 3.19
C GLY A 202 23.08 10.30 4.47
N ALA A 203 23.22 11.14 5.49
CA ALA A 203 22.31 11.13 6.61
C ALA A 203 20.91 11.46 6.10
N VAL A 204 19.93 10.61 6.40
CA VAL A 204 18.52 10.90 6.14
C VAL A 204 18.05 11.83 7.25
N ALA A 205 17.98 13.13 6.95
CA ALA A 205 17.42 14.10 7.88
C ALA A 205 15.91 13.85 8.00
N ALA A 206 15.43 13.55 9.21
CA ALA A 206 14.01 13.73 9.49
C ALA A 206 13.70 15.23 9.46
N PRO A 207 12.49 15.65 9.04
CA PRO A 207 12.18 17.07 8.91
C PRO A 207 12.41 17.79 10.26
N ALA A 208 13.09 18.93 10.20
CA ALA A 208 12.95 19.94 11.25
C ALA A 208 11.48 20.39 11.26
N ALA A 209 10.93 20.63 12.44
CA ALA A 209 9.60 21.21 12.58
C ALA A 209 9.59 22.56 11.82
N ARG A 210 9.03 22.57 10.61
CA ARG A 210 8.78 23.80 9.88
C ARG A 210 7.52 24.41 10.52
N GLU A 211 7.71 25.55 11.16
CA GLU A 211 6.61 26.46 11.43
C GLU A 211 5.83 26.69 10.14
N SER A 212 4.51 26.62 10.26
CA SER A 212 3.56 26.62 9.16
C SER A 212 3.70 27.90 8.32
N GLN A 213 4.29 27.78 7.13
CA GLN A 213 4.03 28.70 6.03
C GLN A 213 3.04 28.01 5.10
N ALA A 214 1.86 28.60 5.02
CA ALA A 214 0.80 28.22 4.11
C ALA A 214 1.28 28.44 2.68
N ASP A 215 1.39 27.35 1.92
CA ASP A 215 1.56 27.37 0.46
C ASP A 215 0.80 26.17 -0.12
N ASP A 216 -0.44 26.48 -0.50
CA ASP A 216 -1.22 26.01 -1.65
C ASP A 216 -1.79 24.58 -1.67
N GLY A 217 -2.91 24.43 -0.96
CA GLY A 217 -3.86 23.32 -1.08
C GLY A 217 -4.57 23.20 -2.44
N GLU A 218 -4.18 23.97 -3.45
CA GLU A 218 -4.82 24.00 -4.78
C GLU A 218 -4.58 22.71 -5.58
N GLY A 219 -3.36 22.17 -5.57
CA GLY A 219 -3.05 20.94 -6.30
C GLY A 219 -3.80 19.71 -5.79
N PHE A 220 -4.06 19.66 -4.48
CA PHE A 220 -4.83 18.58 -3.83
C PHE A 220 -6.34 18.73 -4.06
N LEU A 221 -6.86 19.96 -3.97
CA LEU A 221 -8.25 20.25 -4.30
C LEU A 221 -8.56 19.94 -5.78
N GLN A 222 -7.64 20.23 -6.69
CA GLN A 222 -7.81 19.97 -8.12
C GLN A 222 -7.80 18.46 -8.46
N TYR A 223 -6.99 17.67 -7.75
CA TYR A 223 -7.01 16.20 -7.87
C TYR A 223 -8.28 15.56 -7.24
N ALA A 224 -8.68 16.03 -6.05
CA ALA A 224 -9.86 15.53 -5.34
C ALA A 224 -11.16 15.86 -6.09
N THR A 225 -11.23 17.04 -6.72
CA THR A 225 -12.37 17.46 -7.56
C THR A 225 -12.41 16.70 -8.88
N GLY A 226 -11.27 16.45 -9.54
CA GLY A 226 -11.21 15.64 -10.76
C GLY A 226 -11.78 14.22 -10.56
N ARG A 227 -11.37 13.54 -9.49
CA ARG A 227 -11.89 12.19 -9.14
C ARG A 227 -13.37 12.18 -8.73
N ARG A 228 -13.91 13.31 -8.26
CA ARG A 228 -15.33 13.45 -7.91
C ARG A 228 -16.18 13.58 -9.18
N MET A 229 -15.71 14.36 -10.15
CA MET A 229 -16.39 14.55 -11.43
C MET A 229 -16.39 13.28 -12.29
N ASP A 230 -15.27 12.55 -12.35
CA ASP A 230 -15.20 11.26 -13.07
C ASP A 230 -16.23 10.26 -12.53
N ARG A 231 -16.45 10.25 -11.21
CA ARG A 231 -17.42 9.36 -10.56
C ARG A 231 -18.87 9.78 -10.82
N ILE A 232 -19.14 11.08 -10.86
CA ILE A 232 -20.46 11.62 -11.20
C ILE A 232 -20.81 11.30 -12.66
N GLN A 233 -19.85 11.46 -13.58
CA GLN A 233 -20.05 11.10 -14.99
C GLN A 233 -20.26 9.60 -15.18
N GLN A 234 -19.50 8.76 -14.47
CA GLN A 234 -19.71 7.30 -14.48
C GLN A 234 -21.09 6.93 -13.90
N GLN A 235 -21.55 7.59 -12.84
CA GLN A 235 -22.88 7.35 -12.27
C GLN A 235 -23.99 7.79 -13.22
N GLN A 236 -23.83 8.93 -13.91
CA GLN A 236 -24.80 9.38 -14.92
C GLN A 236 -24.86 8.44 -16.12
N ALA A 237 -23.73 7.91 -16.59
CA ALA A 237 -23.71 6.93 -17.67
C ALA A 237 -24.41 5.61 -17.31
N VAL A 238 -24.35 5.19 -16.04
CA VAL A 238 -25.07 3.99 -15.55
C VAL A 238 -26.57 4.27 -15.39
N VAL A 239 -26.94 5.47 -14.93
CA VAL A 239 -28.36 5.87 -14.82
C VAL A 239 -29.00 6.02 -16.21
N ASP A 240 -28.30 6.58 -17.18
CA ASP A 240 -28.80 6.73 -18.55
C ASP A 240 -28.97 5.37 -19.26
N LEU A 241 -28.09 4.41 -18.98
CA LEU A 241 -28.21 3.02 -19.46
C LEU A 241 -29.42 2.29 -18.84
N VAL A 242 -29.71 2.55 -17.57
CA VAL A 242 -30.88 1.98 -16.86
C VAL A 242 -32.19 2.62 -17.32
N LEU A 243 -32.22 3.94 -17.51
CA LEU A 243 -33.41 4.66 -17.97
C LEU A 243 -33.72 4.40 -19.45
N ARG A 244 -32.70 4.19 -20.29
CA ARG A 244 -32.88 3.79 -21.70
C ARG A 244 -33.32 2.34 -21.86
N GLY A 245 -33.09 1.48 -20.86
CA GLY A 245 -33.54 0.08 -20.84
C GLY A 245 -35.00 -0.13 -20.45
N SER A 246 -35.69 0.89 -19.91
CA SER A 246 -37.04 0.76 -19.36
C SER A 246 -38.13 1.51 -20.14
N GLN A 247 -37.84 2.03 -21.35
CA GLN A 247 -38.83 2.70 -22.19
C GLN A 247 -38.88 2.07 -23.59
N GLY A 248 -39.95 1.31 -23.88
CA GLY A 248 -40.48 1.15 -25.23
C GLY A 248 -40.46 -0.26 -25.83
N PHE A 249 -41.21 -1.21 -25.26
CA PHE A 249 -41.85 -2.27 -26.07
C PHE A 249 -43.35 -2.19 -25.84
N ASP A 250 -44.02 -1.28 -26.55
CA ASP A 250 -45.47 -1.32 -26.76
C ASP A 250 -45.82 -0.58 -28.06
N GLY A 251 -46.32 -1.36 -29.03
CA GLY A 251 -47.25 -0.97 -30.11
C GLY A 251 -46.76 -0.06 -31.25
N ALA A 252 -46.57 -0.63 -32.45
CA ALA A 252 -47.17 -0.10 -33.70
C ALA A 252 -46.93 -1.03 -34.91
N PHE A 253 -48.02 -1.50 -35.51
CA PHE A 253 -48.12 -2.04 -36.85
C PHE A 253 -47.62 -1.02 -37.89
N GLY A 254 -46.82 -1.45 -38.88
CA GLY A 254 -46.46 -0.61 -40.03
C GLY A 254 -45.58 -1.36 -41.04
N ALA A 255 -46.16 -1.67 -42.20
CA ALA A 255 -45.54 -2.39 -43.30
C ALA A 255 -44.37 -1.63 -43.96
N GLY A 256 -43.34 -2.35 -44.41
CA GLY A 256 -42.27 -1.82 -45.27
C GLY A 256 -41.24 -2.89 -45.62
N LYS A 257 -41.01 -3.10 -46.92
CA LYS A 257 -40.26 -4.22 -47.53
C LYS A 257 -38.73 -4.02 -47.55
N SER A 258 -38.07 -5.19 -47.59
CA SER A 258 -36.84 -5.61 -48.29
C SER A 258 -35.44 -5.13 -47.89
N GLU A 259 -34.65 -6.16 -47.53
CA GLU A 259 -33.27 -6.49 -47.96
C GLU A 259 -32.08 -5.75 -47.36
N GLY A 260 -31.19 -6.53 -46.74
CA GLY A 260 -29.78 -6.16 -46.57
C GLY A 260 -29.09 -6.72 -45.33
N SER A 261 -28.26 -7.75 -45.54
CA SER A 261 -27.09 -8.10 -44.72
C SER A 261 -27.31 -8.92 -43.43
N SER A 262 -27.10 -10.22 -43.60
CA SER A 262 -26.76 -11.18 -42.55
C SER A 262 -25.45 -10.79 -41.86
N THR A 263 -25.47 -10.54 -40.55
CA THR A 263 -24.42 -10.98 -39.61
C THR A 263 -24.85 -10.76 -38.17
N SER A 264 -24.65 -11.79 -37.35
CA SER A 264 -24.58 -11.74 -35.88
C SER A 264 -25.89 -11.59 -35.11
N ARG A 265 -26.68 -12.68 -35.09
CA ARG A 265 -27.41 -13.08 -33.88
C ARG A 265 -26.94 -14.46 -33.44
N VAL A 266 -26.99 -14.64 -32.11
CA VAL A 266 -26.94 -15.89 -31.35
C VAL A 266 -25.54 -16.38 -30.94
N ALA A 267 -25.05 -15.78 -29.86
CA ALA A 267 -24.34 -16.50 -28.80
C ALA A 267 -24.58 -15.77 -27.48
N ASN A 268 -25.85 -15.71 -27.06
CA ASN A 268 -26.25 -15.19 -25.76
C ASN A 268 -27.17 -16.22 -25.10
N SER A 269 -26.55 -17.25 -24.56
CA SER A 269 -27.18 -18.16 -23.60
C SER A 269 -26.07 -18.99 -22.98
N LEU A 270 -25.80 -18.74 -21.71
CA LEU A 270 -25.40 -19.66 -20.65
C LEU A 270 -24.86 -18.79 -19.50
N PHE A 271 -25.17 -19.20 -18.27
CA PHE A 271 -25.01 -18.49 -16.99
C PHE A 271 -26.22 -17.65 -16.57
N SER A 272 -27.06 -18.08 -15.65
CA SER A 272 -27.58 -19.39 -15.20
C SER A 272 -28.45 -19.05 -14.00
N ALA A 273 -29.59 -19.73 -13.86
CA ALA A 273 -30.65 -19.46 -12.90
C ALA A 273 -30.30 -19.63 -11.41
N GLU A 274 -29.02 -19.71 -11.03
CA GLU A 274 -28.57 -19.73 -9.62
C GLU A 274 -28.53 -18.33 -8.99
N MET A 275 -28.39 -17.26 -9.78
CA MET A 275 -28.35 -15.90 -9.23
C MET A 275 -29.73 -15.38 -8.78
N LEU A 276 -30.82 -15.94 -9.31
CA LEU A 276 -32.20 -15.56 -8.95
C LEU A 276 -32.74 -16.29 -7.70
N ARG A 277 -32.12 -17.40 -7.29
CA ARG A 277 -32.49 -18.10 -6.04
C ARG A 277 -31.82 -17.49 -4.80
N MET A 278 -30.70 -16.80 -4.98
CA MET A 278 -29.98 -16.11 -3.90
C MET A 278 -30.62 -14.76 -3.49
N LEU A 279 -31.53 -14.24 -4.31
CA LEU A 279 -32.25 -12.98 -4.06
C LEU A 279 -33.65 -13.16 -3.46
N SER A 280 -34.20 -14.39 -3.44
CA SER A 280 -35.48 -14.68 -2.78
C SER A 280 -35.35 -14.97 -1.28
N ASP A 281 -34.21 -15.53 -0.84
CA ASP A 281 -33.98 -15.84 0.58
C ASP A 281 -33.55 -14.62 1.42
N ALA A 282 -33.11 -13.54 0.79
CA ALA A 282 -32.72 -12.30 1.46
C ALA A 282 -33.91 -11.38 1.83
N ASN A 283 -35.13 -11.68 1.38
CA ASN A 283 -36.30 -10.80 1.53
C ASN A 283 -37.44 -11.37 2.41
N ALA A 284 -37.23 -12.53 3.06
CA ALA A 284 -38.23 -13.18 3.93
C ALA A 284 -37.94 -13.05 5.45
N GLY A 285 -36.96 -12.23 5.86
CA GLY A 285 -36.41 -12.23 7.23
C GLY A 285 -36.82 -11.09 8.16
N SER A 286 -37.70 -10.15 7.79
CA SER A 286 -38.17 -9.10 8.71
C SER A 286 -39.66 -8.83 8.61
N GLY A 287 -40.46 -9.67 9.27
CA GLY A 287 -41.90 -9.47 9.36
C GLY A 287 -42.54 -10.25 10.50
N GLY A 288 -42.58 -9.64 11.69
CA GLY A 288 -43.62 -9.94 12.68
C GLY A 288 -43.15 -10.50 14.01
N LYS A 289 -43.27 -9.68 15.06
CA LYS A 289 -44.22 -9.94 16.15
C LYS A 289 -44.40 -8.68 17.01
N ALA A 290 -45.55 -8.04 16.82
CA ALA A 290 -46.21 -7.24 17.83
C ALA A 290 -47.50 -7.98 18.22
N ARG A 291 -47.82 -7.90 19.51
CA ARG A 291 -48.85 -8.62 20.30
C ARG A 291 -48.39 -9.93 20.91
#